data_AF-A0A257PVC1-F1
#
_entry.id   AF-A0A257PVC1-F1
#
_cell.length_a   1.000
_cell.length_b   1.000
_cell.length_c   1.000
_cell.angle_alpha   90.00
_cell.angle_beta   90.00
_cell.angle_gamma   90.00
#
_symmetry.space_group_name_H-M   'P 1'
#
loop_
_entity.id
_entity.type
_entity.pdbx_description
1 polymer ?
#
loop_
_entity_poly.entity_id
_entity_poly.type
_entity_poly.pdbx_seq_one_letter_code
_entity_poly.pdbx_strand_id
1 'polypeptide(L)'
;MSYIVILVANPQAGPLTPHSAMHAKDFCGGQHLTWLAPEVAAEFIVKKLPDISQLKLVLGHKATDVFITRFRGRRKNTIRTAKAAVDRSMQYAYRDR
;
A
#
# COMPACT_ATOMS: atom_id res chain seq x y z
N MET A 1 10.14 -15.91 3.52
CA MET A 1 8.71 -15.54 3.39
C MET A 1 8.62 -14.02 3.33
N SER A 2 7.94 -13.44 2.35
CA SER A 2 7.78 -11.98 2.27
C SER A 2 6.46 -11.51 2.87
N TYR A 3 6.42 -10.23 3.27
CA TYR A 3 5.24 -9.53 3.75
C TYR A 3 4.95 -8.34 2.86
N ILE A 4 3.68 -7.97 2.77
CA ILE A 4 3.23 -6.72 2.17
C ILE A 4 2.86 -5.81 3.34
N VAL A 5 3.48 -4.65 3.38
CA VAL A 5 3.15 -3.54 4.27
C VAL A 5 2.29 -2.58 3.49
N ILE A 6 1.15 -2.21 4.06
CA ILE A 6 0.24 -1.22 3.49
C ILE A 6 0.18 -0.07 4.49
N LEU A 7 0.47 1.13 4.00
CA LEU A 7 0.36 2.37 4.72
C LEU A 7 -0.91 3.06 4.25
N VAL A 8 -1.74 3.51 5.18
CA VAL A 8 -2.96 4.28 4.91
C VAL A 8 -2.91 5.55 5.75
N ALA A 9 -2.93 6.71 5.09
CA ALA A 9 -3.04 7.99 5.78
C ALA A 9 -4.44 8.14 6.39
N ASN A 10 -4.48 8.61 7.64
CA ASN A 10 -5.72 9.14 8.21
C ASN A 10 -6.05 10.47 7.53
N PRO A 11 -7.25 10.63 6.95
CA PRO A 11 -7.68 11.87 6.31
C PRO A 11 -7.55 13.12 7.19
N GLN A 12 -7.64 12.98 8.52
CA GLN A 12 -7.51 14.09 9.46
C GLN A 12 -6.07 14.46 9.82
N ALA A 13 -5.11 13.55 9.63
CA ALA A 13 -3.69 13.77 9.95
C ALA A 13 -2.86 14.27 8.76
N GLY A 14 -3.49 14.41 7.59
CA GLY A 14 -2.86 14.86 6.35
C GLY A 14 -2.36 13.71 5.46
N PRO A 15 -1.91 14.05 4.24
CA PRO A 15 -1.61 13.06 3.21
C PRO A 15 -0.37 12.24 3.52
N LEU A 16 -0.36 11.00 3.00
CA LEU A 16 0.83 10.16 2.89
C LEU A 16 1.72 10.73 1.79
N THR A 17 2.75 11.47 2.19
CA THR A 17 3.67 12.09 1.21
C THR A 17 4.57 11.04 0.54
N PRO A 18 5.02 11.28 -0.70
CA PRO A 18 5.99 10.41 -1.37
C PRO A 18 7.27 10.19 -0.58
N HIS A 19 7.78 11.25 0.07
CA HIS A 19 8.97 11.18 0.89
C HIS A 19 8.77 10.25 2.10
N SER A 20 7.66 10.39 2.84
CA SER A 20 7.37 9.53 3.99
C SER A 20 7.17 8.07 3.60
N ALA A 21 6.49 7.80 2.48
CA ALA A 21 6.28 6.44 1.99
C ALA A 21 7.61 5.79 1.55
N MET A 22 8.47 6.55 0.88
CA MET A 22 9.81 6.08 0.49
C MET A 22 10.67 5.79 1.72
N HIS A 23 10.70 6.72 2.68
CA HIS A 23 11.47 6.57 3.91
C HIS A 23 11.02 5.34 4.72
N ALA A 24 9.71 5.12 4.85
CA ALA A 24 9.16 3.94 5.50
C ALA A 24 9.53 2.62 4.78
N LYS A 25 9.52 2.63 3.45
CA LYS A 25 9.95 1.50 2.62
C LYS A 25 11.44 1.22 2.83
N ASP A 26 12.30 2.23 2.75
CA ASP A 26 13.75 2.10 2.89
C ASP A 26 14.14 1.64 4.30
N PHE A 27 13.51 2.19 5.33
CA PHE A 27 13.71 1.77 6.73
C PHE A 27 13.46 0.27 6.92
N CYS A 28 12.40 -0.26 6.29
CA CYS A 28 12.08 -1.68 6.36
C CYS A 28 12.92 -2.56 5.42
N GLY A 29 13.86 -2.00 4.65
CA GLY A 29 14.56 -2.70 3.57
C GLY A 29 13.59 -3.23 2.50
N GLY A 30 12.51 -2.49 2.25
CA GLY A 30 11.40 -2.86 1.39
C GLY A 30 11.64 -2.58 -0.10
N GLN A 31 10.90 -3.29 -0.94
CA GLN A 31 10.96 -3.23 -2.40
C GLN A 31 9.56 -2.98 -2.98
N HIS A 32 9.49 -2.57 -4.25
CA HIS A 32 8.23 -2.41 -4.99
C HIS A 32 7.19 -1.49 -4.32
N LEU A 33 7.59 -0.25 -4.01
CA LEU A 33 6.63 0.75 -3.54
C LEU A 33 5.61 1.05 -4.62
N THR A 34 4.34 0.79 -4.31
CA THR A 34 3.20 0.96 -5.23
C THR A 34 2.14 1.81 -4.55
N TRP A 35 1.67 2.85 -5.22
CA TRP A 35 0.54 3.64 -4.75
C TRP A 35 -0.76 2.92 -5.07
N LEU A 36 -1.56 2.66 -4.03
CA LEU A 36 -2.91 2.11 -4.16
C LEU A 36 -3.92 3.23 -4.43
N ALA A 37 -3.69 4.38 -3.78
CA ALA A 37 -4.41 5.63 -4.01
C ALA A 37 -3.41 6.77 -3.78
N PRO A 38 -3.26 7.73 -4.73
CA PRO A 38 -2.33 8.84 -4.59
C PRO A 38 -2.54 9.57 -3.26
N GLU A 39 -1.46 9.82 -2.52
CA GLU A 39 -1.44 10.55 -1.24
C GLU A 39 -2.28 9.94 -0.09
N VAL A 40 -2.97 8.83 -0.33
CA VAL A 40 -3.83 8.17 0.66
C VAL A 40 -3.26 6.84 1.10
N ALA A 41 -2.84 6.00 0.15
CA ALA A 41 -2.39 4.65 0.47
C ALA A 41 -1.28 4.16 -0.45
N ALA A 42 -0.28 3.53 0.16
CA ALA A 42 0.83 2.90 -0.55
C ALA A 42 1.15 1.54 0.06
N GLU A 43 1.62 0.61 -0.76
CA GLU A 43 2.11 -0.69 -0.31
C GLU A 43 3.54 -0.96 -0.78
N PHE A 44 4.26 -1.75 -0.01
CA PHE A 44 5.59 -2.25 -0.37
C PHE A 44 5.86 -3.63 0.23
N ILE A 45 6.86 -4.30 -0.31
CA ILE A 45 7.20 -5.68 0.02
C ILE A 45 8.44 -5.72 0.90
N VAL A 46 8.41 -6.49 1.98
CA VAL A 46 9.54 -6.68 2.91
C VAL A 46 9.84 -8.16 3.12
N LYS A 47 11.12 -8.52 3.31
CA LYS A 47 11.54 -9.91 3.56
C LYS A 47 11.36 -10.35 5.01
N LYS A 48 11.42 -9.40 5.95
CA LYS A 48 11.27 -9.64 7.39
C LYS A 48 10.06 -8.88 7.90
N LEU A 49 9.41 -9.39 8.94
CA LEU A 49 8.31 -8.69 9.57
C LEU A 49 8.88 -7.39 10.18
N PRO A 50 8.37 -6.21 9.80
CA PRO A 50 8.85 -4.95 10.34
C PRO A 50 8.27 -4.71 11.74
N ASP A 51 9.03 -4.02 12.59
CA ASP A 51 8.53 -3.53 13.87
C ASP A 51 7.60 -2.33 13.62
N ILE A 52 6.32 -2.50 13.94
CA ILE A 52 5.28 -1.49 13.73
C ILE A 52 5.57 -0.22 14.53
N SER A 53 6.12 -0.35 15.75
CA SER A 53 6.38 0.79 16.63
C SER A 53 7.48 1.67 16.04
N GLN A 54 8.57 1.05 15.58
CA GLN A 54 9.65 1.77 14.90
C GLN A 54 9.19 2.37 13.58
N LEU A 55 8.37 1.65 12.81
CA LEU A 55 7.83 2.15 11.56
C LEU A 55 6.92 3.39 11.76
N LYS A 56 6.10 3.40 12.82
CA LYS A 56 5.27 4.55 13.18
C LYS A 56 6.11 5.77 13.59
N LEU A 57 7.25 5.54 14.25
CA LEU A 57 8.19 6.60 14.60
C LEU A 57 8.83 7.21 13.34
N VAL A 58 9.22 6.38 12.38
CA VAL A 58 9.75 6.81 11.06
C VAL A 58 8.72 7.60 10.25
N LEU A 59 7.43 7.28 10.40
CA LEU A 59 6.31 8.02 9.81
C LEU A 59 5.97 9.31 10.59
N GLY A 60 6.75 9.66 11.61
CA GLY A 60 6.63 10.89 12.37
C GLY A 60 5.38 10.98 13.24
N HIS A 61 4.86 9.85 13.72
CA HIS A 61 3.61 9.78 14.50
C HIS A 61 2.38 10.38 13.81
N LYS A 62 2.44 10.65 12.49
CA LYS A 62 1.22 10.86 11.72
C LYS A 62 0.34 9.64 11.93
N ALA A 63 -0.97 9.85 12.08
CA ALA A 63 -1.93 8.76 12.25
C ALA A 63 -2.03 7.96 10.93
N THR A 64 -0.96 7.25 10.59
CA THR A 64 -0.88 6.36 9.45
C THR A 64 -1.14 4.97 9.98
N ASP A 65 -2.22 4.38 9.51
CA ASP A 65 -2.53 3.00 9.81
C ASP A 65 -1.62 2.09 9.01
N VAL A 66 -1.04 1.12 9.71
CA VAL A 66 -0.09 0.17 9.14
C VAL A 66 -0.73 -1.21 9.17
N PHE A 67 -0.96 -1.76 7.98
CA PHE A 67 -1.43 -3.13 7.83
C PHE A 67 -0.30 -4.01 7.31
N ILE A 68 -0.11 -5.17 7.91
CA ILE A 68 0.90 -6.13 7.48
C ILE A 68 0.21 -7.45 7.15
N THR A 69 0.48 -7.96 5.95
CA THR A 69 -0.06 -9.25 5.53
C THR A 69 1.01 -10.08 4.85
N ARG A 70 0.97 -11.40 5.07
CA ARG A 70 1.85 -12.34 4.37
C ARG A 70 1.39 -12.49 2.92
N PHE A 71 2.32 -12.79 2.02
CA PHE A 71 1.96 -13.37 0.72
C PHE A 71 1.29 -14.74 0.94
N ARG A 72 -0.03 -14.76 1.17
CA ARG A 72 -0.85 -15.96 1.12
C ARG A 72 -1.56 -16.00 -0.23
N GLY A 73 -1.15 -16.93 -1.09
CA GLY A 73 -1.88 -17.40 -2.28
C GLY A 73 -3.00 -16.46 -2.76
N ARG A 74 -4.27 -16.80 -2.47
CA ARG A 74 -5.53 -16.14 -2.91
C ARG A 74 -5.52 -14.61 -3.11
N ARG A 75 -4.70 -13.82 -2.42
CA ARG A 75 -4.55 -12.36 -2.66
C ARG A 75 -4.13 -12.03 -4.10
N LYS A 76 -3.29 -12.86 -4.73
CA LYS A 76 -2.96 -12.76 -6.17
C LYS A 76 -4.21 -12.93 -7.05
N ASN A 77 -5.10 -13.86 -6.69
CA ASN A 77 -6.34 -14.08 -7.41
C ASN A 77 -7.34 -12.93 -7.17
N THR A 78 -7.46 -12.42 -5.95
CA THR A 78 -8.38 -11.33 -5.63
C THR A 78 -7.96 -10.02 -6.32
N ILE A 79 -6.67 -9.66 -6.31
CA ILE A 79 -6.16 -8.48 -7.01
C ILE A 79 -6.34 -8.65 -8.53
N ARG A 80 -6.05 -9.84 -9.08
CA ARG A 80 -6.26 -10.15 -10.51
C ARG A 80 -7.73 -10.00 -10.90
N THR A 81 -8.65 -10.52 -10.11
CA THR A 81 -10.09 -10.42 -10.36
C THR A 81 -10.57 -8.96 -10.24
N ALA A 82 -10.12 -8.22 -9.22
CA ALA A 82 -10.47 -6.82 -9.04
C ALA A 82 -9.96 -5.95 -10.20
N LYS A 83 -8.71 -6.17 -10.66
CA LYS A 83 -8.16 -5.45 -11.81
C LYS A 83 -8.91 -5.77 -13.11
N ALA A 84 -9.24 -7.04 -13.35
CA ALA A 84 -10.03 -7.44 -14.53
C ALA A 84 -11.43 -6.80 -14.54
N ALA A 85 -12.06 -6.64 -13.37
CA ALA A 85 -13.36 -5.97 -13.24
C ALA A 85 -13.25 -4.47 -13.56
N VAL A 86 -12.19 -3.80 -13.07
CA VAL A 86 -11.94 -2.38 -13.35
C VAL A 86 -11.65 -2.15 -14.84
N ASP A 87 -10.78 -2.94 -15.45
CA ASP A 87 -10.45 -2.82 -16.88
C ASP A 87 -11.70 -3.02 -17.76
N ARG A 88 -12.58 -3.96 -17.38
CA ARG A 88 -13.86 -4.20 -18.08
C ARG A 88 -14.85 -3.06 -17.85
N SER A 89 -14.92 -2.50 -16.65
CA SER A 89 -15.76 -1.33 -16.36
C SER A 89 -15.33 -0.09 -17.16
N MET A 90 -14.03 0.11 -17.38
CA MET A 90 -13.52 1.20 -18.22
C MET A 90 -13.86 1.00 -19.70
N GLN A 91 -13.87 -0.24 -20.20
CA GLN A 91 -14.33 -0.53 -21.56
C GLN A 91 -15.82 -0.22 -21.77
N TYR A 92 -16.68 -0.52 -20.81
CA TYR A 92 -18.10 -0.17 -20.90
C TYR A 92 -18.30 1.36 -20.85
N ALA A 93 -17.57 2.06 -19.98
CA ALA A 93 -17.65 3.52 -19.88
C ALA A 93 -17.19 4.26 -21.16
N TYR A 94 -16.30 3.67 -21.96
CA TYR A 94 -15.88 4.23 -23.24
C TYR A 94 -16.85 3.90 -24.39
N ARG A 95 -17.69 2.87 -24.23
CA ARG A 95 -18.62 2.39 -25.25
C ARG A 95 -19.99 3.07 -25.18
N ASP A 96 -20.37 3.56 -23.99
CA ASP A 96 -21.58 4.35 -23.74
C ASP A 96 -21.39 5.87 -23.92
N ARG A 97 -20.21 6.30 -24.41
CA ARG A 97 -19.87 7.70 -24.70
C ARG A 97 -19.83 7.93 -26.20
#